data_AF-A0A536HKC2-F1
#
_entry.id   AF-A0A536HKC2-F1
#
_cell.length_a   1.000
_cell.length_b   1.000
_cell.length_c   1.000
_cell.angle_alpha   90.00
_cell.angle_beta   90.00
_cell.angle_gamma   90.00
#
_symmetry.space_group_name_H-M   'P 1'
#
loop_
_entity.id
_entity.type
_entity.pdbx_description
1 polymer ?
#
loop_
_entity_poly.entity_id
_entity_poly.type
_entity_poly.pdbx_seq_one_letter_code
_entity_poly.pdbx_strand_id
1 'polypeptide(L)'
;MLAHAYGPRAIQNCLKAGVRSIEHGNFLDEETADQMLATKDTFLVPTVITYELLSRREAGNGWSEANVRKIRQGLTGAYDSLGLAYEKGLKIGSGSDVLADMQKDKGREIACQARVMGSMAAIIAATRTNAELMRIEKEVGTVEEGLGDPERVRLVILGGDVVKDLDQAAARDR
;
A
#
# COMPACT_ATOMS: atom_id res chain seq x y z
N MET A 1 -4.86 -6.70 13.89
CA MET A 1 -3.59 -6.14 14.41
C MET A 1 -2.66 -5.92 13.24
N LEU A 2 -1.93 -4.80 13.24
CA LEU A 2 -0.93 -4.44 12.22
C LEU A 2 0.47 -4.46 12.84
N ALA A 3 1.49 -4.66 12.02
CA ALA A 3 2.88 -4.58 12.44
C ALA A 3 3.75 -3.88 11.40
N HIS A 4 4.60 -2.97 11.90
CA HIS A 4 5.68 -2.38 11.13
C HIS A 4 6.82 -3.40 10.98
N ALA A 5 7.03 -3.94 9.78
CA ALA A 5 8.04 -4.97 9.54
C ALA A 5 8.62 -4.87 8.13
N TYR A 6 9.95 -4.74 8.05
CA TYR A 6 10.65 -4.60 6.77
C TYR A 6 11.05 -5.92 6.13
N GLY A 7 11.62 -6.84 6.92
CA GLY A 7 12.32 -8.01 6.38
C GLY A 7 11.78 -9.35 6.87
N PRO A 8 12.24 -10.45 6.24
CA PRO A 8 11.62 -11.77 6.32
C PRO A 8 11.42 -12.25 7.75
N ARG A 9 12.48 -12.25 8.56
CA ARG A 9 12.42 -12.72 9.95
C ARG A 9 11.39 -11.98 10.80
N ALA A 10 11.24 -10.66 10.60
CA ALA A 10 10.27 -9.86 11.34
C ALA A 10 8.84 -10.20 10.89
N ILE A 11 8.62 -10.30 9.57
CA ILE A 11 7.34 -10.67 8.98
C ILE A 11 6.92 -12.06 9.46
N GLN A 12 7.79 -13.07 9.36
CA GLN A 12 7.52 -14.44 9.80
C GLN A 12 7.14 -14.53 11.29
N ASN A 13 7.78 -13.71 12.15
CA ASN A 13 7.38 -13.61 13.55
C ASN A 13 5.98 -13.01 13.72
N CYS A 14 5.64 -12.00 12.91
CA CYS A 14 4.30 -11.42 12.89
C CYS A 14 3.25 -12.46 12.45
N LEU A 15 3.55 -13.29 11.44
CA LEU A 15 2.67 -14.38 11.00
C LEU A 15 2.41 -15.39 12.13
N LYS A 16 3.45 -15.82 12.84
CA LYS A 16 3.34 -16.72 14.00
C LYS A 16 2.49 -16.13 15.12
N ALA A 17 2.48 -14.80 15.26
CA ALA A 17 1.68 -14.08 16.24
C ALA A 17 0.24 -13.77 15.76
N GLY A 18 -0.13 -14.13 14.53
CA GLY A 18 -1.46 -13.86 13.98
C GLY A 18 -1.70 -12.39 13.59
N VAL A 19 -0.64 -11.64 13.31
CA VAL A 19 -0.75 -10.30 12.73
C VAL A 19 -1.34 -10.40 11.32
N ARG A 20 -2.29 -9.51 11.01
CA ARG A 20 -3.00 -9.51 9.71
C ARG A 20 -2.46 -8.50 8.71
N SER A 21 -1.84 -7.42 9.16
CA SER A 21 -1.34 -6.37 8.27
C SER A 21 0.15 -6.18 8.48
N ILE A 22 0.92 -6.36 7.42
CA ILE A 22 2.35 -6.11 7.39
C ILE A 22 2.57 -4.77 6.69
N GLU A 23 3.03 -3.79 7.45
CA GLU A 23 3.32 -2.45 6.94
C GLU A 23 4.76 -2.41 6.39
N HIS A 24 4.90 -1.76 5.24
CA HIS A 24 6.10 -1.62 4.41
C HIS A 24 6.57 -2.90 3.74
N GLY A 25 7.08 -3.90 4.49
CA GLY A 25 7.51 -5.18 3.94
C GLY A 25 8.58 -5.12 2.84
N ASN A 26 9.43 -4.08 2.81
CA ASN A 26 10.33 -3.75 1.69
C ASN A 26 11.34 -4.84 1.31
N PHE A 27 11.55 -5.85 2.14
CA PHE A 27 12.51 -6.92 1.85
C PHE A 27 11.82 -8.27 1.90
N LEU A 28 10.59 -8.35 1.39
CA LEU A 28 9.86 -9.60 1.25
C LEU A 28 10.65 -10.57 0.36
N ASP A 29 10.84 -11.80 0.84
CA ASP A 29 11.38 -12.90 0.04
C ASP A 29 10.27 -13.90 -0.31
N GLU A 30 10.57 -14.80 -1.25
CA GLU A 30 9.60 -15.78 -1.74
C GLU A 30 9.09 -16.70 -0.63
N GLU A 31 9.97 -17.17 0.26
CA GLU A 31 9.59 -18.06 1.35
C GLU A 31 8.58 -17.38 2.28
N THR A 32 8.82 -16.12 2.64
CA THR A 32 7.93 -15.35 3.49
C THR A 32 6.64 -15.01 2.76
N ALA A 33 6.69 -14.71 1.46
CA ALA A 33 5.49 -14.50 0.66
C ALA A 33 4.61 -15.76 0.62
N ASP A 34 5.21 -16.94 0.45
CA ASP A 34 4.49 -18.21 0.47
C ASP A 34 3.86 -18.48 1.85
N GLN A 35 4.56 -18.13 2.93
CA GLN A 35 3.99 -18.20 4.29
C GLN A 35 2.83 -17.22 4.48
N MET A 36 2.95 -15.98 3.98
CA MET A 36 1.85 -15.01 4.01
C MET A 36 0.62 -15.53 3.26
N LEU A 37 0.82 -16.09 2.07
CA LEU A 37 -0.25 -16.66 1.25
C LEU A 37 -0.95 -17.82 1.97
N ALA A 38 -0.18 -18.68 2.64
CA ALA A 38 -0.71 -19.82 3.40
C ALA A 38 -1.64 -19.39 4.54
N THR A 39 -1.47 -18.19 5.12
CA THR A 39 -2.36 -17.69 6.18
C THR A 39 -3.77 -17.35 5.67
N LYS A 40 -3.92 -17.03 4.38
CA LYS A 40 -5.16 -16.55 3.71
C LYS A 40 -5.78 -15.26 4.28
N ASP A 41 -5.22 -14.70 5.34
CA ASP A 41 -5.75 -13.54 6.06
C ASP A 41 -4.67 -12.50 6.41
N THR A 42 -3.52 -12.58 5.75
CA THR A 42 -2.45 -11.58 5.85
C THR A 42 -2.44 -10.67 4.63
N PHE A 43 -2.21 -9.38 4.88
CA PHE A 43 -2.16 -8.31 3.92
C PHE A 43 -0.78 -7.65 3.94
N LEU A 44 -0.32 -7.20 2.77
CA LEU A 44 0.82 -6.30 2.64
C LEU A 44 0.32 -4.88 2.37
N VAL A 45 0.78 -3.89 3.14
CA VAL A 45 0.57 -2.46 2.87
C VAL A 45 1.93 -1.82 2.60
N PRO A 46 2.32 -1.61 1.33
CA PRO A 46 3.71 -1.36 0.95
C PRO A 46 4.20 0.08 1.20
N THR A 47 3.32 1.08 1.23
CA THR A 47 3.66 2.50 1.53
C THR A 47 4.71 3.09 0.60
N VAL A 48 4.66 2.75 -0.69
CA VAL A 48 5.71 3.09 -1.67
C VAL A 48 5.94 4.61 -1.77
N ILE A 49 4.87 5.40 -1.72
CA ILE A 49 4.93 6.85 -1.92
C ILE A 49 5.79 7.57 -0.86
N THR A 50 5.85 7.08 0.39
CA THR A 50 6.68 7.72 1.41
C THR A 50 8.16 7.66 1.04
N TYR A 51 8.61 6.53 0.49
CA TYR A 51 9.99 6.38 0.01
C TYR A 51 10.26 7.20 -1.25
N GLU A 52 9.31 7.27 -2.19
CA GLU A 52 9.40 8.11 -3.39
C GLU A 52 9.62 9.59 -3.03
N LEU A 53 8.88 10.10 -2.04
CA LEU A 53 8.99 11.50 -1.61
C LEU A 53 10.26 11.75 -0.80
N LEU A 54 10.60 10.83 0.12
CA LEU A 54 11.78 10.97 0.96
C LEU A 54 13.10 10.75 0.18
N SER A 55 13.10 9.92 -0.87
CA SER A 55 14.31 9.61 -1.65
C SER A 55 14.87 10.80 -2.42
N ARG A 56 14.04 11.83 -2.63
CA ARG A 56 14.38 13.11 -3.26
C ARG A 56 15.15 14.04 -2.32
N ARG A 57 15.20 13.72 -1.02
CA ARG A 57 15.96 14.49 -0.04
C ARG A 57 17.44 14.16 -0.17
N GLU A 58 18.26 15.19 0.00
CA GLU A 58 19.72 15.07 0.02
C GLU A 58 20.25 15.13 1.46
N ALA A 59 21.53 14.78 1.65
CA ALA A 59 22.18 14.92 2.95
C ALA A 59 22.35 16.40 3.31
N GLY A 60 22.20 16.73 4.60
CA GLY A 60 22.16 18.11 5.09
C GLY A 60 20.84 18.43 5.79
N ASN A 61 20.77 19.56 6.52
CA ASN A 61 19.57 20.06 7.22
C ASN A 61 18.74 18.96 7.93
N GLY A 62 19.40 18.16 8.78
CA GLY A 62 18.76 17.09 9.55
C GLY A 62 18.79 15.70 8.91
N TRP A 63 19.29 15.55 7.67
CA TRP A 63 19.46 14.26 7.00
C TRP A 63 20.94 13.84 6.94
N SER A 64 21.25 12.68 7.50
CA SER A 64 22.57 12.05 7.32
C SER A 64 22.63 11.30 6.00
N GLU A 65 23.82 11.08 5.45
CA GLU A 65 23.98 10.22 4.28
C GLU A 65 23.46 8.79 4.52
N ALA A 66 23.57 8.29 5.75
CA ALA A 66 23.03 6.98 6.12
C ALA A 66 21.51 6.95 5.98
N ASN A 67 20.82 8.02 6.38
CA ASN A 67 19.37 8.14 6.19
C ASN A 67 19.01 8.15 4.71
N VAL A 68 19.72 8.93 3.90
CA VAL A 68 19.49 9.01 2.44
C VAL A 68 19.69 7.65 1.78
N ARG A 69 20.79 6.96 2.08
CA ARG A 69 21.06 5.60 1.57
C ARG A 69 19.97 4.62 1.98
N LYS A 70 19.56 4.64 3.26
CA LYS A 70 18.51 3.76 3.78
C LYS A 70 17.17 3.98 3.07
N ILE A 71 16.78 5.23 2.82
CA ILE A 71 15.53 5.53 2.11
C ILE A 71 15.58 5.05 0.67
N ARG A 72 16.71 5.24 -0.04
CA ARG A 72 16.87 4.74 -1.42
C ARG A 72 16.80 3.22 -1.49
N GLN A 73 17.45 2.53 -0.55
CA GLN A 73 17.32 1.07 -0.44
C GLN A 73 15.89 0.64 -0.14
N GLY A 74 15.20 1.35 0.77
CA GLY A 74 13.79 1.12 1.07
C GLY A 74 12.90 1.30 -0.15
N LEU A 75 13.16 2.32 -0.98
CA LEU A 75 12.40 2.56 -2.22
C LEU A 75 12.51 1.39 -3.19
N THR A 76 13.74 0.94 -3.49
CA THR A 76 13.95 -0.22 -4.36
C THR A 76 13.24 -1.46 -3.79
N GLY A 77 13.46 -1.76 -2.51
CA GLY A 77 12.84 -2.90 -1.87
C GLY A 77 11.30 -2.84 -1.84
N ALA A 78 10.70 -1.65 -1.65
CA ALA A 78 9.25 -1.49 -1.67
C ALA A 78 8.66 -1.88 -3.02
N TYR A 79 9.30 -1.45 -4.12
CA TYR A 79 8.87 -1.80 -5.47
C TYR A 79 9.07 -3.29 -5.77
N ASP A 80 10.23 -3.85 -5.41
CA ASP A 80 10.54 -5.27 -5.62
C ASP A 80 9.56 -6.17 -4.84
N SER A 81 9.31 -5.84 -3.57
CA SER A 81 8.40 -6.58 -2.70
C SER A 81 6.95 -6.47 -3.15
N LEU A 82 6.52 -5.31 -3.65
CA LEU A 82 5.20 -5.14 -4.24
C LEU A 82 5.04 -6.01 -5.50
N GLY A 83 6.05 -6.05 -6.36
CA GLY A 83 6.07 -6.92 -7.54
C GLY A 83 5.92 -8.38 -7.17
N LEU A 84 6.78 -8.87 -6.27
CA LEU A 84 6.71 -10.24 -5.76
C LEU A 84 5.35 -10.57 -5.12
N ALA A 85 4.86 -9.68 -4.26
CA ALA A 85 3.56 -9.88 -3.59
C ALA A 85 2.42 -9.98 -4.61
N TYR A 86 2.44 -9.15 -5.65
CA TYR A 86 1.43 -9.17 -6.70
C TYR A 86 1.50 -10.45 -7.54
N GLU A 87 2.71 -10.85 -7.96
CA GLU A 87 2.94 -12.09 -8.72
C GLU A 87 2.50 -13.34 -7.94
N LYS A 88 2.75 -13.37 -6.61
CA LYS A 88 2.32 -14.45 -5.72
C LYS A 88 0.82 -14.43 -5.40
N GLY A 89 0.10 -13.38 -5.77
CA GLY A 89 -1.32 -13.23 -5.48
C GLY A 89 -1.64 -12.93 -4.01
N LEU A 90 -0.73 -12.26 -3.30
CA LEU A 90 -1.00 -11.79 -1.95
C LEU A 90 -2.08 -10.71 -1.93
N LYS A 91 -2.77 -10.60 -0.79
CA LYS A 91 -3.68 -9.47 -0.56
C LYS A 91 -2.86 -8.20 -0.33
N ILE A 92 -2.99 -7.23 -1.23
CA ILE A 92 -2.27 -5.95 -1.16
C ILE A 92 -3.26 -4.85 -0.84
N GLY A 93 -3.04 -4.16 0.27
CA GLY A 93 -3.76 -2.93 0.63
C GLY A 93 -3.04 -1.69 0.12
N SER A 94 -3.71 -0.54 0.19
CA SER A 94 -3.12 0.77 -0.09
C SER A 94 -3.03 1.60 1.19
N GLY A 95 -1.86 2.15 1.48
CA GLY A 95 -1.60 3.04 2.60
C GLY A 95 -0.34 3.85 2.32
N SER A 96 -0.32 5.13 2.64
CA SER A 96 0.70 6.05 2.11
C SER A 96 1.90 6.27 3.04
N ASP A 97 1.69 6.22 4.37
CA ASP A 97 2.67 6.56 5.42
C ASP A 97 3.43 7.89 5.18
N VAL A 98 2.77 8.86 4.56
CA VAL A 98 3.38 10.18 4.32
C VAL A 98 3.38 11.03 5.58
N LEU A 99 4.45 11.80 5.78
CA LEU A 99 4.67 12.61 6.97
C LEU A 99 4.38 14.09 6.72
N ALA A 100 3.75 14.76 7.69
CA ALA A 100 3.61 16.21 7.75
C ALA A 100 3.21 16.89 6.42
N ASP A 101 4.13 17.65 5.82
CA ASP A 101 3.93 18.42 4.60
C ASP A 101 3.69 17.56 3.33
N MET A 102 3.98 16.26 3.42
CA MET A 102 3.76 15.28 2.35
C MET A 102 2.31 14.77 2.29
N GLN A 103 1.45 15.14 3.24
CA GLN A 103 0.04 14.69 3.29
C GLN A 103 -0.76 15.02 2.02
N LYS A 104 -0.41 16.10 1.32
CA LYS A 104 -1.00 16.48 0.02
C LYS A 104 -0.73 15.48 -1.12
N ASP A 105 0.24 14.58 -0.93
CA ASP A 105 0.65 13.59 -1.92
C ASP A 105 0.17 12.18 -1.56
N LYS A 106 -0.63 11.99 -0.48
CA LYS A 106 -1.05 10.66 0.02
C LYS A 106 -1.77 9.81 -1.04
N GLY A 107 -2.61 10.41 -1.87
CA GLY A 107 -3.36 9.73 -2.93
C GLY A 107 -2.46 9.12 -4.01
N ARG A 108 -1.22 9.62 -4.14
CA ARG A 108 -0.24 9.13 -5.12
C ARG A 108 0.27 7.73 -4.84
N GLU A 109 0.01 7.16 -3.66
CA GLU A 109 0.27 5.74 -3.40
C GLU A 109 -0.41 4.85 -4.45
N ILE A 110 -1.67 5.14 -4.80
CA ILE A 110 -2.44 4.35 -5.77
C ILE A 110 -1.75 4.36 -7.14
N ALA A 111 -1.21 5.50 -7.54
CA ALA A 111 -0.45 5.62 -8.78
C ALA A 111 0.90 4.89 -8.70
N CYS A 112 1.61 4.96 -7.56
CA CYS A 112 2.83 4.19 -7.33
C CYS A 112 2.56 2.68 -7.44
N GLN A 113 1.49 2.18 -6.85
CA GLN A 113 1.11 0.78 -6.94
C GLN A 113 0.75 0.38 -8.38
N ALA A 114 -0.01 1.23 -9.09
CA ALA A 114 -0.42 0.96 -10.47
C ALA A 114 0.74 0.79 -11.45
N ARG A 115 1.90 1.42 -11.20
CA ARG A 115 3.11 1.21 -12.01
C ARG A 115 3.61 -0.23 -11.98
N VAL A 116 3.27 -0.99 -10.94
CA VAL A 116 3.66 -2.39 -10.79
C VAL A 116 2.54 -3.34 -11.15
N MET A 117 1.34 -3.14 -10.58
CA MET A 117 0.24 -4.09 -10.70
C MET A 117 -0.87 -3.69 -11.68
N GLY A 118 -0.76 -2.50 -12.29
CA GLY A 118 -1.77 -1.94 -13.17
C GLY A 118 -2.88 -1.18 -12.42
N SER A 119 -3.53 -0.24 -13.12
CA SER A 119 -4.46 0.73 -12.52
C SER A 119 -5.66 0.08 -11.83
N MET A 120 -6.27 -0.94 -12.43
CA MET A 120 -7.45 -1.58 -11.84
C MET A 120 -7.10 -2.34 -10.56
N ALA A 121 -5.96 -3.04 -10.54
CA ALA A 121 -5.49 -3.72 -9.34
C ALA A 121 -5.21 -2.72 -8.21
N ALA A 122 -4.62 -1.55 -8.51
CA ALA A 122 -4.43 -0.46 -7.54
C ALA A 122 -5.72 0.13 -7.00
N ILE A 123 -6.73 0.32 -7.85
CA ILE A 123 -8.06 0.75 -7.39
C ILE A 123 -8.66 -0.29 -6.46
N ILE A 124 -8.58 -1.59 -6.79
CA ILE A 124 -9.08 -2.68 -5.95
C ILE A 124 -8.36 -2.73 -4.60
N ALA A 125 -7.03 -2.58 -4.59
CA ALA A 125 -6.22 -2.52 -3.37
C ALA A 125 -6.69 -1.39 -2.44
N ALA A 126 -6.94 -0.20 -3.00
CA ALA A 126 -7.38 0.97 -2.25
C ALA A 126 -8.87 0.95 -1.84
N THR A 127 -9.67 0.03 -2.37
CA THR A 127 -11.12 -0.05 -2.14
C THR A 127 -11.50 -1.38 -1.49
N ARG A 128 -11.85 -2.39 -2.28
CA ARG A 128 -12.30 -3.71 -1.82
C ARG A 128 -11.31 -4.34 -0.84
N THR A 129 -10.01 -4.37 -1.17
CA THR A 129 -9.01 -5.04 -0.32
C THR A 129 -8.80 -4.29 0.98
N ASN A 130 -8.77 -2.96 0.98
CA ASN A 130 -8.70 -2.16 2.20
C ASN A 130 -9.95 -2.31 3.07
N ALA A 131 -11.14 -2.43 2.49
CA ALA A 131 -12.37 -2.68 3.25
C ALA A 131 -12.31 -4.06 3.95
N GLU A 132 -11.83 -5.09 3.26
CA GLU A 132 -11.60 -6.43 3.82
C GLU A 132 -10.51 -6.42 4.92
N LEU A 133 -9.41 -5.69 4.69
CA LEU A 133 -8.35 -5.50 5.68
C LEU A 133 -8.92 -4.89 6.97
N MET A 134 -9.76 -3.87 6.84
CA MET A 134 -10.39 -3.15 7.94
C MET A 134 -11.62 -3.86 8.54
N ARG A 135 -12.08 -4.96 7.92
CA ARG A 135 -13.28 -5.73 8.31
C ARG A 135 -14.58 -4.93 8.23
N ILE A 136 -14.68 -4.08 7.21
CA ILE A 136 -15.83 -3.21 6.93
C ILE A 136 -16.35 -3.40 5.49
N GLU A 137 -16.01 -4.53 4.87
CA GLU A 137 -16.41 -4.88 3.49
C GLU A 137 -17.91 -5.04 3.31
N LYS A 138 -18.70 -5.09 4.39
CA LYS A 138 -20.17 -5.06 4.36
C LYS A 138 -20.74 -3.64 4.32
N GLU A 139 -19.89 -2.63 4.50
CA GLU A 139 -20.28 -1.22 4.58
C GLU A 139 -19.74 -0.41 3.40
N VAL A 140 -18.51 -0.70 2.95
CA VAL A 140 -17.80 0.07 1.90
C VAL A 140 -16.86 -0.83 1.08
N GLY A 141 -16.31 -0.28 -0.01
CA GLY A 141 -15.22 -0.90 -0.77
C GLY A 141 -15.60 -1.36 -2.18
N THR A 142 -16.89 -1.58 -2.43
CA THR A 142 -17.43 -1.84 -3.78
C THR A 142 -18.69 -1.00 -4.03
N VAL A 143 -19.12 -0.93 -5.28
CA VAL A 143 -20.40 -0.31 -5.66
C VAL A 143 -21.36 -1.44 -6.01
N GLU A 144 -22.16 -1.84 -5.03
CA GLU A 144 -23.08 -2.96 -5.12
C GLU A 144 -24.43 -2.57 -4.51
N GLU A 145 -25.52 -3.09 -5.06
CA GLU A 145 -26.86 -2.85 -4.52
C GLU A 145 -26.98 -3.45 -3.11
N GLY A 146 -27.52 -2.67 -2.17
CA GLY A 146 -27.72 -3.12 -0.79
C GLY A 146 -26.45 -3.15 0.07
N LEU A 147 -25.30 -2.66 -0.42
CA LEU A 147 -24.08 -2.53 0.38
C LEU A 147 -24.17 -1.31 1.32
N GLY A 148 -23.92 -1.54 2.61
CA GLY A 148 -23.86 -0.49 3.62
C GLY A 148 -25.22 0.17 3.95
N ASP A 149 -25.12 1.27 4.68
CA ASP A 149 -26.27 2.11 5.05
C ASP A 149 -26.61 3.05 3.86
N PRO A 150 -27.85 3.00 3.31
CA PRO A 150 -28.23 3.84 2.18
C PRO A 150 -28.16 5.35 2.47
N GLU A 151 -28.15 5.76 3.74
CA GLU A 151 -27.95 7.16 4.13
C GLU A 151 -26.47 7.56 4.18
N ARG A 152 -25.53 6.60 4.06
CA ARG A 152 -24.08 6.80 4.23
C ARG A 152 -23.26 6.24 3.07
N VAL A 153 -23.75 6.45 1.85
CA VAL A 153 -23.04 6.08 0.62
C VAL A 153 -21.78 6.95 0.45
N ARG A 154 -20.64 6.30 0.25
CA ARG A 154 -19.34 6.97 0.00
C ARG A 154 -18.89 6.72 -1.42
N LEU A 155 -18.97 7.74 -2.25
CA LEU A 155 -18.50 7.73 -3.63
C LEU A 155 -17.53 8.88 -3.87
N VAL A 156 -16.51 8.62 -4.68
CA VAL A 156 -15.61 9.64 -5.21
C VAL A 156 -15.83 9.69 -6.72
N ILE A 157 -16.31 10.83 -7.21
CA ILE A 157 -16.52 11.06 -8.64
C ILE A 157 -15.28 11.76 -9.20
N LEU A 158 -14.64 11.14 -10.17
CA LEU A 158 -13.45 11.66 -10.83
C LEU A 158 -13.76 11.92 -12.30
N GLY A 159 -13.33 13.07 -12.80
CA GLY A 159 -13.46 13.38 -14.23
C GLY A 159 -12.39 12.69 -15.06
N GLY A 160 -12.80 11.98 -16.11
CA GLY A 160 -11.92 11.28 -17.05
C GLY A 160 -11.92 9.75 -16.86
N ASP A 161 -11.11 9.05 -17.65
CA ASP A 161 -10.92 7.60 -17.54
C ASP A 161 -9.79 7.31 -16.53
N VAL A 162 -10.16 7.07 -15.28
CA VAL A 162 -9.22 6.87 -14.16
C VAL A 162 -8.33 5.64 -14.36
N VAL A 163 -8.78 4.65 -15.13
CA VAL A 163 -7.95 3.46 -15.42
C VAL A 163 -6.78 3.84 -16.34
N LYS A 164 -6.98 4.81 -17.23
CA LYS A 164 -5.94 5.32 -18.13
C LYS A 164 -5.10 6.45 -17.51
N ASP A 165 -5.73 7.31 -16.72
CA ASP A 165 -5.12 8.57 -16.24
C ASP A 165 -4.94 8.61 -14.70
N LEU A 166 -4.58 7.46 -14.11
CA LEU A 166 -4.57 7.30 -12.65
C LEU A 166 -3.59 8.26 -11.93
N ASP A 167 -2.45 8.61 -12.55
CA ASP A 167 -1.52 9.61 -12.00
C ASP A 167 -2.22 10.98 -11.81
N GLN A 168 -3.08 11.39 -12.75
CA GLN A 168 -3.81 12.66 -12.64
C GLN A 168 -4.91 12.59 -11.59
N ALA A 169 -5.63 11.48 -11.53
CA ALA A 169 -6.65 11.23 -10.52
C ALA A 169 -6.06 11.26 -9.11
N ALA A 170 -4.93 10.58 -8.90
CA ALA A 170 -4.24 10.48 -7.62
C ALA A 170 -3.67 11.82 -7.11
N ALA A 171 -3.35 12.75 -8.01
CA ALA A 171 -2.87 14.09 -7.66
C ALA A 171 -3.99 15.08 -7.26
N ARG A 172 -5.26 14.70 -7.46
CA ARG A 172 -6.44 15.53 -7.15
C ARG A 172 -7.03 15.28 -5.76
N ASP A 173 -6.47 14.34 -5.00
CA ASP A 173 -6.84 14.11 -3.58
C ASP A 173 -6.37 15.30 -2.73
N ARG A 174 -7.23 16.33 -2.64
CA ARG A 174 -7.06 17.53 -1.81
C ARG A 174 -8.27 17.73 -0.92
#